data_AF-F0XR02-F1
#
_entry.id   AF-F0XR02-F1
#
_cell.length_a   1.000
_cell.length_b   1.000
_cell.length_c   1.000
_cell.angle_alpha   90.00
_cell.angle_beta   90.00
_cell.angle_gamma   90.00
#
_symmetry.space_group_name_H-M   'P 1'
#
loop_
_entity.id
_entity.type
_entity.pdbx_description
1 polymer ?
#
loop_
_entity_poly.entity_id
_entity_poly.type
_entity_poly.pdbx_seq_one_letter_code
_entity_poly.pdbx_strand_id
1 'polypeptide(L)'
;MRVRGAPAIAIVASLSLAVELQNNYCIASTPQDTIAHIDSRLDYLKKSRPTAVDLFNAIANLKTAVREVPVSALEDSAAKALIIETYIRTAEHILEKDLKTNLAIGNFGADWLQQQSGASDDRQISVLTHCNTGSLATSGHGTALGIIRSLHERGLLQHAYCTETRPYNQGSRLTAFELVFEHIPSTLLTDSMAGALFALEKEHMNISAVIVGADRVVRNGDTANKIGTYSLAVLARFHGIKFIVAAPTTSIDLKTETGKFIKIEQRKKEELSQISGPVVLPDGSVDVNQNARVAIADQHINAWNPAFDVTPFALIDVIVTEKGSITKNSDGNFDLTRI
;
A
#
# COMPACT_ATOMS: atom_id res chain seq x y z
N MET A 1 -4.51 -5.38 -14.02
CA MET A 1 -4.01 -4.44 -12.99
C MET A 1 -2.54 -4.10 -13.29
N ARG A 2 -2.24 -3.27 -14.31
CA ARG A 2 -0.85 -2.89 -14.65
C ARG A 2 -0.24 -1.96 -13.59
N VAL A 3 -1.03 -1.01 -13.10
CA VAL A 3 -0.73 -0.21 -11.90
C VAL A 3 -1.55 -0.75 -10.73
N ARG A 4 -0.93 -0.80 -9.55
CA ARG A 4 -1.53 -1.30 -8.30
C ARG A 4 -1.01 -0.52 -7.10
N GLY A 5 -1.74 -0.62 -5.98
CA GLY A 5 -1.56 0.25 -4.82
C GLY A 5 -2.39 1.51 -4.97
N ALA A 6 -3.20 1.84 -3.96
CA ALA A 6 -4.11 2.98 -4.03
C ALA A 6 -3.36 4.31 -4.24
N PRO A 7 -2.23 4.58 -3.57
CA PRO A 7 -1.44 5.79 -3.84
C PRO A 7 -0.87 5.84 -5.25
N ALA A 8 -0.24 4.77 -5.74
CA ALA A 8 0.32 4.73 -7.09
C ALA A 8 -0.73 4.94 -8.19
N ILE A 9 -1.95 4.43 -8.00
CA ILE A 9 -3.06 4.66 -8.94
C ILE A 9 -3.47 6.14 -8.96
N ALA A 10 -3.57 6.78 -7.79
CA ALA A 10 -3.89 8.19 -7.67
C ALA A 10 -2.83 9.07 -8.34
N ILE A 11 -1.55 8.75 -8.13
CA ILE A 11 -0.41 9.44 -8.73
C ILE A 11 -0.41 9.30 -10.25
N VAL A 12 -0.52 8.07 -10.77
CA VAL A 12 -0.56 7.83 -12.22
C VAL A 12 -1.75 8.56 -12.87
N ALA A 13 -2.93 8.52 -12.24
CA ALA A 13 -4.09 9.28 -12.72
C ALA A 13 -3.79 10.78 -12.78
N SER A 14 -3.25 11.36 -11.70
CA SER A 14 -2.94 12.78 -11.58
C SER A 14 -1.92 13.23 -12.64
N LEU A 15 -0.81 12.49 -12.75
CA LEU A 15 0.30 12.80 -13.66
C LEU A 15 -0.07 12.53 -15.12
N SER A 16 -0.90 11.53 -15.43
CA SER A 16 -1.31 11.26 -16.82
C SER A 16 -2.02 12.46 -17.45
N LEU A 17 -2.92 13.10 -16.71
CA LEU A 17 -3.58 14.31 -17.17
C LEU A 17 -2.63 15.52 -17.16
N ALA A 18 -1.68 15.59 -16.23
CA ALA A 18 -0.64 16.64 -16.25
C ALA A 18 0.17 16.57 -17.56
N VAL A 19 0.54 15.37 -18.00
CA VAL A 19 1.21 15.14 -19.29
C VAL A 19 0.32 15.55 -20.46
N GLU A 20 -0.97 15.23 -20.46
CA GLU A 20 -1.91 15.69 -21.51
C GLU A 20 -1.98 17.22 -21.58
N LEU A 21 -2.09 17.89 -20.42
CA LEU A 21 -2.16 19.34 -20.36
C LEU A 21 -0.85 20.01 -20.80
N GLN A 22 0.31 19.49 -20.38
CA GLN A 22 1.64 19.95 -20.79
C GLN A 22 1.86 19.85 -22.31
N ASN A 23 1.25 18.84 -22.95
CA ASN A 23 1.34 18.63 -24.39
C ASN A 23 0.21 19.33 -25.19
N ASN A 24 -0.48 20.31 -24.57
CA ASN A 24 -1.51 21.13 -25.20
C ASN A 24 -2.73 20.35 -25.74
N TYR A 25 -3.08 19.21 -25.13
CA TYR A 25 -4.31 18.47 -25.50
C TYR A 25 -5.61 19.14 -25.02
N CYS A 26 -5.51 20.19 -24.18
CA CYS A 26 -6.65 21.03 -23.80
C CYS A 26 -6.85 22.16 -24.82
N ILE A 27 -7.84 21.99 -25.70
CA ILE A 27 -8.21 22.99 -26.73
C ILE A 27 -9.18 24.06 -26.24
N ALA A 28 -9.56 24.06 -24.96
CA ALA A 28 -10.45 25.06 -24.37
C ALA A 28 -9.87 26.48 -24.52
N SER A 29 -10.73 27.47 -24.71
CA SER A 29 -10.33 28.88 -24.90
C SER A 29 -10.60 29.74 -23.68
N THR A 30 -11.58 29.38 -22.85
CA THR A 30 -11.94 30.15 -21.64
C THR A 30 -11.44 29.45 -20.36
N PRO A 31 -11.31 30.17 -19.24
CA PRO A 31 -10.98 29.58 -17.94
C PRO A 31 -11.99 28.52 -17.51
N GLN A 32 -13.29 28.80 -17.68
CA GLN A 32 -14.39 27.90 -17.32
C GLN A 32 -14.35 26.61 -18.13
N ASP A 33 -14.13 26.70 -19.45
CA ASP A 33 -14.02 25.53 -20.31
C ASP A 33 -12.77 24.70 -20.00
N THR A 34 -11.68 25.37 -19.59
CA THR A 34 -10.45 24.70 -19.15
C THR A 34 -10.70 23.88 -17.89
N ILE A 35 -11.39 24.45 -16.90
CA ILE A 35 -11.79 23.74 -15.68
C ILE A 35 -12.74 22.59 -16.01
N ALA A 36 -13.74 22.80 -16.87
CA ALA A 36 -14.69 21.78 -17.27
C ALA A 36 -14.01 20.61 -18.00
N HIS A 37 -13.01 20.90 -18.84
CA HIS A 37 -12.19 19.88 -19.48
C HIS A 37 -11.45 19.02 -18.45
N ILE A 38 -10.74 19.66 -17.49
CA ILE A 38 -10.02 18.97 -16.42
C ILE A 38 -10.99 18.12 -15.58
N ASP A 39 -12.13 18.69 -15.19
CA ASP A 39 -13.16 18.00 -14.40
C ASP A 39 -13.64 16.71 -15.08
N SER A 40 -13.92 16.77 -16.38
CA SER A 40 -14.38 15.65 -17.17
C SER A 40 -13.34 14.53 -17.25
N ARG A 41 -12.06 14.87 -17.48
CA ARG A 41 -10.96 13.89 -17.50
C ARG A 41 -10.77 13.23 -16.14
N LEU A 42 -10.82 14.00 -15.05
CA LEU A 42 -10.74 13.46 -13.70
C LEU A 42 -11.93 12.56 -13.35
N ASP A 43 -13.16 12.93 -13.75
CA ASP A 43 -14.34 12.08 -13.52
C ASP A 43 -14.32 10.79 -14.34
N TYR A 44 -13.68 10.80 -15.51
CA TYR A 44 -13.40 9.58 -16.25
C TYR A 44 -12.39 8.69 -15.50
N LEU A 45 -11.26 9.25 -15.05
CA LEU A 45 -10.23 8.52 -14.29
C LEU A 45 -10.78 7.93 -12.99
N LYS A 46 -11.70 8.65 -12.32
CA LYS A 46 -12.41 8.23 -11.11
C LYS A 46 -13.12 6.88 -11.26
N LYS A 47 -13.58 6.54 -12.48
CA LYS A 47 -14.30 5.28 -12.77
C LYS A 47 -13.38 4.05 -12.82
N SER A 48 -12.06 4.25 -12.90
CA SER A 48 -11.09 3.15 -13.07
C SER A 48 -11.04 2.20 -11.87
N ARG A 49 -11.19 2.71 -10.64
CA ARG A 49 -11.25 1.94 -9.40
C ARG A 49 -12.16 2.59 -8.35
N PRO A 50 -13.44 2.18 -8.26
CA PRO A 50 -14.43 2.84 -7.41
C PRO A 50 -14.24 2.60 -5.90
N THR A 51 -13.24 1.81 -5.49
CA THR A 51 -12.94 1.53 -4.08
C THR A 51 -11.69 2.22 -3.55
N ALA A 52 -10.89 2.85 -4.42
CA ALA A 52 -9.62 3.47 -4.02
C ALA A 52 -9.84 4.88 -3.45
N VAL A 53 -9.79 5.01 -2.13
CA VAL A 53 -10.00 6.29 -1.43
C VAL A 53 -8.94 7.34 -1.82
N ASP A 54 -7.68 6.94 -1.97
CA ASP A 54 -6.60 7.86 -2.37
C ASP A 54 -6.86 8.50 -3.74
N LEU A 55 -7.44 7.75 -4.70
CA LEU A 55 -7.80 8.29 -6.01
C LEU A 55 -8.87 9.38 -5.87
N PHE A 56 -9.87 9.16 -5.02
CA PHE A 56 -10.92 10.15 -4.78
C PHE A 56 -10.40 11.40 -4.10
N ASN A 57 -9.51 11.25 -3.11
CA ASN A 57 -8.90 12.36 -2.41
C ASN A 57 -8.00 13.19 -3.34
N ALA A 58 -7.16 12.53 -4.15
CA ALA A 58 -6.31 13.20 -5.13
C ALA A 58 -7.13 13.99 -6.16
N ILE A 59 -8.19 13.37 -6.72
CA ILE A 59 -9.10 14.04 -7.66
C ILE A 59 -9.78 15.23 -7.01
N ALA A 60 -10.30 15.10 -5.78
CA ALA A 60 -10.93 16.20 -5.08
C ALA A 60 -9.95 17.38 -4.86
N ASN A 61 -8.72 17.08 -4.45
CA ASN A 61 -7.66 18.08 -4.29
C ASN A 61 -7.37 18.82 -5.61
N LEU A 62 -7.15 18.09 -6.70
CA LEU A 62 -6.89 18.67 -8.03
C LEU A 62 -8.05 19.56 -8.49
N LYS A 63 -9.30 19.10 -8.32
CA LYS A 63 -10.51 19.87 -8.68
C LYS A 63 -10.65 21.14 -7.85
N THR A 64 -10.31 21.11 -6.57
CA THR A 64 -10.30 22.31 -5.72
C THR A 64 -9.21 23.28 -6.16
N ALA A 65 -7.97 22.78 -6.32
CA ALA A 65 -6.81 23.60 -6.67
C ALA A 65 -7.03 24.41 -7.95
N VAL A 66 -7.60 23.81 -9.02
CA VAL A 66 -7.85 24.54 -10.27
C VAL A 66 -8.99 25.56 -10.20
N ARG A 67 -9.92 25.42 -9.24
CA ARG A 67 -11.04 26.35 -9.05
C ARG A 67 -10.68 27.55 -8.18
N GLU A 68 -9.68 27.39 -7.30
CA GLU A 68 -9.20 28.45 -6.42
C GLU A 68 -8.17 29.38 -7.10
N VAL A 69 -7.85 29.13 -8.37
CA VAL A 69 -6.95 29.98 -9.16
C VAL A 69 -7.58 31.37 -9.36
N PRO A 70 -6.89 32.46 -8.98
CA PRO A 70 -7.42 33.82 -9.14
C PRO A 70 -7.31 34.27 -10.61
N VAL A 71 -8.37 34.04 -11.39
CA VAL A 71 -8.41 34.34 -12.84
C VAL A 71 -9.14 35.63 -13.22
N SER A 72 -9.84 36.28 -12.28
CA SER A 72 -10.78 37.38 -12.59
C SER A 72 -10.14 38.64 -13.19
N ALA A 73 -8.83 38.82 -13.03
CA ALA A 73 -8.08 39.96 -13.55
C ALA A 73 -7.17 39.59 -14.74
N LEU A 74 -7.30 38.38 -15.27
CA LEU A 74 -6.43 37.85 -16.32
C LEU A 74 -7.19 37.73 -17.63
N GLU A 75 -6.49 37.97 -18.74
CA GLU A 75 -6.94 37.57 -20.07
C GLU A 75 -7.10 36.03 -20.14
N ASP A 76 -8.05 35.56 -20.94
CA ASP A 76 -8.43 34.14 -21.03
C ASP A 76 -7.23 33.20 -21.26
N SER A 77 -6.29 33.60 -22.12
CA SER A 77 -5.07 32.83 -22.41
C SER A 77 -4.12 32.72 -21.21
N ALA A 78 -3.95 33.81 -20.46
CA ALA A 78 -3.13 33.85 -19.25
C ALA A 78 -3.80 33.08 -18.11
N ALA A 79 -5.12 33.22 -17.95
CA ALA A 79 -5.91 32.46 -16.98
C ALA A 79 -5.84 30.95 -17.25
N LYS A 80 -6.00 30.53 -18.51
CA LYS A 80 -5.84 29.12 -18.91
C LYS A 80 -4.44 28.58 -18.57
N ALA A 81 -3.39 29.33 -18.91
CA ALA A 81 -2.02 28.93 -18.61
C ALA A 81 -1.80 28.73 -17.11
N LEU A 82 -2.29 29.66 -16.29
CA LEU A 82 -2.19 29.58 -14.83
C LEU A 82 -2.97 28.40 -14.24
N ILE A 83 -4.17 28.10 -14.76
CA ILE A 83 -4.96 26.92 -14.36
C ILE A 83 -4.20 25.63 -14.65
N ILE A 84 -3.64 25.50 -15.85
CA ILE A 84 -2.86 24.33 -16.26
C ILE A 84 -1.60 24.18 -15.41
N GLU A 85 -0.86 25.26 -15.19
CA GLU A 85 0.33 25.26 -14.32
C GLU A 85 -0.04 24.85 -12.89
N THR A 86 -1.14 25.37 -12.35
CA THR A 86 -1.63 25.01 -11.01
C THR A 86 -2.00 23.53 -10.92
N TYR A 87 -2.64 22.98 -11.95
CA TYR A 87 -2.93 21.55 -12.01
C TYR A 87 -1.65 20.72 -12.00
N ILE A 88 -0.68 21.04 -12.87
CA ILE A 88 0.59 20.30 -13.01
C ILE A 88 1.35 20.31 -11.69
N ARG A 89 1.54 21.49 -11.09
CA ARG A 89 2.22 21.62 -9.78
C ARG A 89 1.50 20.84 -8.68
N THR A 90 0.18 20.84 -8.68
CA THR A 90 -0.60 20.07 -7.70
C THR A 90 -0.42 18.57 -7.90
N ALA A 91 -0.40 18.09 -9.14
CA ALA A 91 -0.15 16.69 -9.47
C ALA A 91 1.27 16.23 -9.09
N GLU A 92 2.29 17.06 -9.36
CA GLU A 92 3.68 16.82 -8.93
C GLU A 92 3.80 16.82 -7.41
N HIS A 93 3.13 17.76 -6.73
CA HIS A 93 3.12 17.82 -5.28
C HIS A 93 2.49 16.57 -4.64
N ILE A 94 1.47 15.96 -5.27
CA ILE A 94 0.90 14.69 -4.80
C ILE A 94 1.96 13.57 -4.80
N LEU A 95 2.78 13.48 -5.86
CA LEU A 95 3.87 12.51 -5.95
C LEU A 95 4.92 12.76 -4.86
N GLU A 96 5.41 13.99 -4.73
CA GLU A 96 6.44 14.34 -3.75
C GLU A 96 5.97 14.15 -2.31
N LYS A 97 4.72 14.50 -2.03
CA LYS A 97 4.12 14.35 -0.71
C LYS A 97 4.02 12.87 -0.34
N ASP A 98 3.57 12.01 -1.26
CA ASP A 98 3.48 10.57 -1.01
C ASP A 98 4.87 9.98 -0.70
N LEU A 99 5.92 10.41 -1.40
CA LEU A 99 7.28 9.93 -1.15
C LEU A 99 7.75 10.33 0.26
N LYS A 100 7.53 11.59 0.66
CA LYS A 100 7.85 12.09 2.00
C LYS A 100 7.08 11.32 3.08
N THR A 101 5.80 11.04 2.84
CA THR A 101 4.95 10.23 3.71
C THR A 101 5.52 8.83 3.89
N ASN A 102 5.90 8.15 2.80
CA ASN A 102 6.48 6.81 2.84
C ASN A 102 7.81 6.76 3.60
N LEU A 103 8.70 7.72 3.35
CA LEU A 103 9.98 7.83 4.08
C LEU A 103 9.76 8.07 5.59
N ALA A 104 8.79 8.91 5.96
CA ALA A 104 8.46 9.15 7.35
C ALA A 104 7.92 7.89 8.04
N ILE A 105 7.02 7.15 7.37
CA ILE A 105 6.49 5.86 7.87
C ILE A 105 7.62 4.86 8.08
N GLY A 106 8.53 4.72 7.10
CA GLY A 106 9.70 3.85 7.22
C GLY A 106 10.54 4.16 8.44
N ASN A 107 10.87 5.44 8.63
CA ASN A 107 11.68 5.90 9.75
C ASN A 107 10.99 5.72 11.11
N PHE A 108 9.75 6.18 11.28
CA PHE A 108 9.04 6.06 12.56
C PHE A 108 8.77 4.62 12.95
N GLY A 109 8.50 3.75 11.96
CA GLY A 109 8.32 2.32 12.20
C GLY A 109 9.62 1.63 12.61
N ALA A 110 10.74 1.97 11.97
CA ALA A 110 12.05 1.46 12.33
C ALA A 110 12.48 1.95 13.73
N ASP A 111 12.26 3.23 14.05
CA ASP A 111 12.54 3.80 15.38
C ASP A 111 11.76 3.08 16.48
N TRP A 112 10.45 2.89 16.26
CA TRP A 112 9.60 2.20 17.22
C TRP A 112 10.05 0.75 17.42
N LEU A 113 10.31 0.02 16.33
CA LEU A 113 10.69 -1.38 16.42
C LEU A 113 12.05 -1.55 17.09
N GLN A 114 13.03 -0.69 16.77
CA GLN A 114 14.32 -0.67 17.44
C GLN A 114 14.17 -0.52 18.96
N GLN A 115 13.33 0.42 19.41
CA GLN A 115 13.05 0.63 20.83
C GLN A 115 12.35 -0.57 21.49
N GLN A 116 11.44 -1.24 20.77
CA GLN A 116 10.69 -2.37 21.33
C GLN A 116 11.47 -3.68 21.39
N SER A 117 12.34 -3.94 20.41
CA SER A 117 13.12 -5.18 20.34
C SER A 117 14.52 -5.04 20.94
N GLY A 118 15.00 -3.81 21.15
CA GLY A 118 16.39 -3.53 21.51
C GLY A 118 17.34 -3.86 20.36
N ALA A 119 16.92 -3.62 19.10
CA ALA A 119 17.76 -3.90 17.94
C ALA A 119 19.00 -2.98 17.92
N SER A 120 20.14 -3.57 17.61
CA SER A 120 21.45 -2.93 17.58
C SER A 120 22.37 -3.68 16.62
N ASP A 121 23.57 -3.14 16.36
CA ASP A 121 24.55 -3.75 15.46
C ASP A 121 24.95 -5.17 15.88
N ASP A 122 24.95 -5.47 17.18
CA ASP A 122 25.24 -6.79 17.76
C ASP A 122 23.99 -7.67 17.93
N ARG A 123 22.78 -7.11 17.71
CA ARG A 123 21.51 -7.80 17.88
C ARG A 123 20.49 -7.34 16.84
N GLN A 124 20.73 -7.74 15.61
CA GLN A 124 19.79 -7.53 14.52
C GLN A 124 18.50 -8.34 14.71
N ILE A 125 17.42 -7.91 14.06
CA ILE A 125 16.10 -8.55 14.14
C ILE A 125 15.62 -9.05 12.79
N SER A 126 14.79 -10.10 12.80
CA SER A 126 14.04 -10.50 11.61
C SER A 126 12.59 -10.05 11.69
N VAL A 127 11.98 -9.88 10.52
CA VAL A 127 10.58 -9.45 10.38
C VAL A 127 9.87 -10.27 9.32
N LEU A 128 8.54 -10.40 9.44
CA LEU A 128 7.69 -10.99 8.41
C LEU A 128 6.75 -9.93 7.84
N THR A 129 6.57 -9.93 6.52
CA THR A 129 5.60 -9.05 5.84
C THR A 129 4.65 -9.84 4.94
N HIS A 130 3.57 -9.18 4.54
CA HIS A 130 2.47 -9.76 3.79
C HIS A 130 2.00 -8.83 2.67
N CYS A 131 1.54 -9.41 1.56
CA CYS A 131 1.24 -8.70 0.33
C CYS A 131 2.48 -7.96 -0.20
N ASN A 132 2.27 -6.76 -0.73
CA ASN A 132 3.32 -5.88 -1.21
C ASN A 132 2.90 -4.44 -0.95
N THR A 133 3.81 -3.76 -0.28
CA THR A 133 3.66 -2.41 0.26
C THR A 133 4.90 -1.59 -0.04
N GLY A 134 5.62 -1.97 -1.10
CA GLY A 134 6.86 -1.34 -1.55
C GLY A 134 6.66 -0.23 -2.57
N SER A 135 7.72 0.07 -3.31
CA SER A 135 7.74 1.07 -4.37
C SER A 135 6.80 0.71 -5.52
N LEU A 136 6.50 -0.57 -5.70
CA LEU A 136 5.52 -1.05 -6.70
C LEU A 136 4.05 -0.83 -6.28
N ALA A 137 3.81 -0.27 -5.09
CA ALA A 137 2.49 0.05 -4.57
C ALA A 137 2.30 1.54 -4.19
N THR A 138 3.35 2.35 -4.20
CA THR A 138 3.33 3.76 -3.82
C THR A 138 4.11 4.63 -4.81
N SER A 139 4.37 5.91 -4.50
CA SER A 139 5.32 6.76 -5.26
C SER A 139 6.76 6.24 -5.26
N GLY A 140 7.12 5.43 -4.25
CA GLY A 140 8.49 5.03 -3.95
C GLY A 140 8.65 4.72 -2.46
N HIS A 141 9.70 3.97 -2.12
CA HIS A 141 10.04 3.50 -0.76
C HIS A 141 8.99 2.57 -0.07
N GLY A 142 7.70 2.84 -0.20
CA GLY A 142 6.62 2.03 0.37
C GLY A 142 6.32 2.30 1.84
N THR A 143 5.35 1.58 2.38
CA THR A 143 4.91 1.69 3.79
C THR A 143 5.54 0.59 4.65
N ALA A 144 4.96 -0.61 4.69
CA ALA A 144 5.48 -1.73 5.48
C ALA A 144 6.87 -2.17 4.99
N LEU A 145 7.06 -2.27 3.67
CA LEU A 145 8.37 -2.56 3.08
C LEU A 145 9.34 -1.36 3.25
N GLY A 146 8.82 -0.13 3.39
CA GLY A 146 9.61 1.05 3.76
C GLY A 146 10.24 0.90 5.14
N ILE A 147 9.51 0.38 6.13
CA ILE A 147 10.07 0.07 7.46
C ILE A 147 11.20 -0.96 7.35
N ILE A 148 11.02 -1.99 6.51
CA ILE A 148 12.05 -3.02 6.27
C ILE A 148 13.30 -2.39 5.62
N ARG A 149 13.12 -1.52 4.62
CA ARG A 149 14.21 -0.75 3.99
C ARG A 149 14.95 0.09 5.02
N SER A 150 14.23 0.85 5.86
CA SER A 150 14.85 1.66 6.91
C SER A 150 15.62 0.81 7.94
N LEU A 151 15.14 -0.37 8.32
CA LEU A 151 15.89 -1.29 9.19
C LEU A 151 17.17 -1.80 8.51
N HIS A 152 17.08 -2.14 7.22
CA HIS A 152 18.22 -2.61 6.43
C HIS A 152 19.30 -1.53 6.25
N GLU A 153 18.90 -0.32 5.87
CA GLU A 153 19.81 0.83 5.71
C GLU A 153 20.56 1.18 7.00
N ARG A 154 19.93 0.92 8.15
CA ARG A 154 20.51 1.15 9.48
C ARG A 154 21.33 -0.03 10.01
N GLY A 155 21.46 -1.12 9.25
CA GLY A 155 22.17 -2.32 9.69
C GLY A 155 21.45 -3.08 10.81
N LEU A 156 20.15 -2.85 11.04
CA LEU A 156 19.38 -3.46 12.13
C LEU A 156 18.59 -4.71 11.70
N LEU A 157 18.47 -4.94 10.39
CA LEU A 157 17.73 -6.06 9.82
C LEU A 157 18.65 -7.29 9.65
N GLN A 158 18.29 -8.39 10.31
CA GLN A 158 18.90 -9.70 10.09
C GLN A 158 18.29 -10.36 8.85
N HIS A 159 16.95 -10.41 8.77
CA HIS A 159 16.25 -11.10 7.69
C HIS A 159 14.80 -10.61 7.49
N ALA A 160 14.34 -10.56 6.24
CA ALA A 160 12.96 -10.27 5.88
C ALA A 160 12.26 -11.51 5.30
N TYR A 161 11.26 -12.01 6.00
CA TYR A 161 10.35 -13.03 5.47
C TYR A 161 9.19 -12.37 4.75
N CYS A 162 8.80 -12.89 3.58
CA CYS A 162 7.60 -12.46 2.88
C CYS A 162 6.73 -13.67 2.52
N THR A 163 5.42 -13.54 2.68
CA THR A 163 4.47 -14.59 2.30
C THR A 163 4.04 -14.43 0.84
N GLU A 164 3.72 -15.52 0.14
CA GLU A 164 3.29 -15.47 -1.26
C GLU A 164 2.08 -14.57 -1.50
N THR A 165 1.12 -14.56 -0.56
CA THR A 165 -0.12 -13.77 -0.60
C THR A 165 -1.10 -14.24 -1.67
N ARG A 166 -1.62 -15.46 -1.51
CA ARG A 166 -2.65 -16.01 -2.39
C ARG A 166 -3.96 -15.21 -2.29
N PRO A 167 -4.78 -15.24 -3.36
CA PRO A 167 -4.51 -15.88 -4.64
C PRO A 167 -3.65 -15.07 -5.61
N TYR A 168 -3.42 -13.78 -5.32
CA TYR A 168 -2.87 -12.83 -6.28
C TYR A 168 -1.35 -12.79 -6.34
N ASN A 169 -0.70 -13.46 -5.40
CA ASN A 169 0.74 -13.68 -5.38
C ASN A 169 1.52 -12.36 -5.35
N GLN A 170 1.02 -11.36 -4.62
CA GLN A 170 1.67 -10.07 -4.53
C GLN A 170 3.03 -10.17 -3.85
N GLY A 171 3.15 -10.98 -2.80
CA GLY A 171 4.40 -11.12 -2.06
C GLY A 171 5.42 -11.92 -2.84
N SER A 172 5.03 -13.07 -3.42
CA SER A 172 5.93 -13.89 -4.22
C SER A 172 6.38 -13.22 -5.52
N ARG A 173 5.52 -12.41 -6.15
CA ARG A 173 5.86 -11.77 -7.44
C ARG A 173 6.52 -10.41 -7.31
N LEU A 174 6.06 -9.58 -6.36
CA LEU A 174 6.52 -8.18 -6.29
C LEU A 174 7.36 -7.90 -5.05
N THR A 175 6.95 -8.35 -3.87
CA THR A 175 7.78 -8.12 -2.66
C THR A 175 9.10 -8.87 -2.76
N ALA A 176 9.08 -10.13 -3.18
CA ALA A 176 10.31 -10.87 -3.44
C ALA A 176 11.18 -10.20 -4.52
N PHE A 177 10.57 -9.66 -5.58
CA PHE A 177 11.31 -8.90 -6.60
C PHE A 177 12.00 -7.67 -6.00
N GLU A 178 11.29 -6.86 -5.21
CA GLU A 178 11.86 -5.65 -4.59
C GLU A 178 12.98 -6.00 -3.59
N LEU A 179 12.78 -7.03 -2.75
CA LEU A 179 13.79 -7.48 -1.79
C LEU A 179 15.06 -7.99 -2.49
N VAL A 180 14.91 -8.75 -3.58
CA VAL A 180 16.05 -9.23 -4.40
C VAL A 180 16.75 -8.07 -5.10
N PHE A 181 15.98 -7.13 -5.68
CA PHE A 181 16.51 -5.96 -6.38
C PHE A 181 17.39 -5.09 -5.46
N GLU A 182 16.99 -4.96 -4.19
CA GLU A 182 17.71 -4.14 -3.20
C GLU A 182 18.72 -4.93 -2.37
N HIS A 183 18.95 -6.21 -2.70
CA HIS A 183 19.85 -7.10 -1.98
C HIS A 183 19.53 -7.23 -0.48
N ILE A 184 18.26 -7.12 -0.10
CA ILE A 184 17.80 -7.30 1.28
C ILE A 184 17.76 -8.80 1.60
N PRO A 185 18.43 -9.26 2.68
CA PRO A 185 18.39 -10.67 3.10
C PRO A 185 16.95 -11.11 3.32
N SER A 186 16.50 -12.10 2.54
CA SER A 186 15.08 -12.42 2.51
C SER A 186 14.75 -13.87 2.16
N THR A 187 13.53 -14.29 2.52
CA THR A 187 12.99 -15.61 2.21
C THR A 187 11.49 -15.54 1.93
N LEU A 188 11.07 -16.21 0.85
CA LEU A 188 9.67 -16.37 0.46
C LEU A 188 9.06 -17.60 1.15
N LEU A 189 7.82 -17.46 1.62
CA LEU A 189 7.05 -18.50 2.28
C LEU A 189 5.68 -18.64 1.62
N THR A 190 5.07 -19.83 1.68
CA THR A 190 3.61 -19.92 1.47
C THR A 190 2.88 -19.29 2.65
N ASP A 191 1.63 -18.86 2.46
CA ASP A 191 0.86 -18.22 3.53
C ASP A 191 0.69 -19.16 4.75
N SER A 192 0.57 -20.48 4.51
CA SER A 192 0.43 -21.50 5.56
C SER A 192 1.69 -21.78 6.38
N MET A 193 2.86 -21.31 5.93
CA MET A 193 4.14 -21.58 6.62
C MET A 193 4.44 -20.61 7.76
N ALA A 194 3.69 -19.51 7.90
CA ALA A 194 3.96 -18.50 8.92
C ALA A 194 3.93 -19.05 10.36
N GLY A 195 2.99 -19.95 10.66
CA GLY A 195 2.92 -20.61 11.98
C GLY A 195 4.12 -21.52 12.24
N ALA A 196 4.55 -22.28 11.23
CA ALA A 196 5.75 -23.12 11.34
C ALA A 196 7.02 -22.28 11.49
N LEU A 197 7.15 -21.18 10.74
CA LEU A 197 8.25 -20.23 10.91
C LEU A 197 8.33 -19.73 12.36
N PHE A 198 7.21 -19.26 12.92
CA PHE A 198 7.22 -18.73 14.29
C PHE A 198 7.48 -19.82 15.34
N ALA A 199 7.03 -21.06 15.11
CA ALA A 199 7.26 -22.17 16.03
C ALA A 199 8.72 -22.69 15.99
N LEU A 200 9.34 -22.69 14.82
CA LEU A 200 10.64 -23.34 14.60
C LEU A 200 11.81 -22.35 14.64
N GLU A 201 11.62 -21.13 14.13
CA GLU A 201 12.73 -20.22 13.83
C GLU A 201 12.70 -18.91 14.62
N LYS A 202 11.61 -18.59 15.36
CA LYS A 202 11.46 -17.28 16.01
C LYS A 202 12.66 -16.88 16.86
N GLU A 203 13.12 -17.78 17.74
CA GLU A 203 14.22 -17.49 18.66
C GLU A 203 15.58 -17.47 17.93
N HIS A 204 15.81 -18.42 17.02
CA HIS A 204 17.06 -18.53 16.26
C HIS A 204 17.27 -17.35 15.29
N MET A 205 16.20 -16.90 14.64
CA MET A 205 16.22 -15.80 13.67
C MET A 205 15.82 -14.45 14.29
N ASN A 206 15.63 -14.39 15.62
CA ASN A 206 15.21 -13.19 16.35
C ASN A 206 14.02 -12.46 15.69
N ILE A 207 12.96 -13.22 15.35
CA ILE A 207 11.78 -12.70 14.65
C ILE A 207 10.97 -11.83 15.62
N SER A 208 11.03 -10.52 15.41
CA SER A 208 10.52 -9.53 16.37
C SER A 208 9.15 -8.96 15.99
N ALA A 209 8.85 -8.88 14.69
CA ALA A 209 7.61 -8.29 14.23
C ALA A 209 7.04 -8.90 12.95
N VAL A 210 5.72 -8.82 12.83
CA VAL A 210 4.98 -8.85 11.58
C VAL A 210 4.63 -7.41 11.19
N ILE A 211 5.01 -6.99 9.99
CA ILE A 211 4.80 -5.62 9.49
C ILE A 211 3.96 -5.68 8.23
N VAL A 212 2.77 -5.07 8.26
CA VAL A 212 1.82 -5.08 7.14
C VAL A 212 1.39 -3.68 6.75
N GLY A 213 0.89 -3.53 5.53
CA GLY A 213 0.22 -2.30 5.12
C GLY A 213 -1.23 -2.25 5.61
N ALA A 214 -1.97 -1.25 5.14
CA ALA A 214 -3.42 -1.19 5.26
C ALA A 214 -4.05 -0.75 3.95
N ASP A 215 -5.24 -1.28 3.66
CA ASP A 215 -6.15 -0.68 2.67
C ASP A 215 -7.03 0.38 3.35
N ARG A 216 -7.46 0.10 4.58
CA ARG A 216 -8.23 1.03 5.41
C ARG A 216 -8.01 0.75 6.89
N VAL A 217 -7.73 1.80 7.66
CA VAL A 217 -7.80 1.78 9.12
C VAL A 217 -9.01 2.60 9.54
N VAL A 218 -9.91 2.07 10.35
CA VAL A 218 -11.12 2.79 10.77
C VAL A 218 -10.96 3.39 12.16
N ARG A 219 -11.95 4.17 12.63
CA ARG A 219 -11.83 5.03 13.83
C ARG A 219 -11.27 4.35 15.08
N ASN A 220 -11.63 3.09 15.36
CA ASN A 220 -11.13 2.34 16.52
C ASN A 220 -9.77 1.65 16.30
N GLY A 221 -9.20 1.74 15.09
CA GLY A 221 -7.97 1.07 14.69
C GLY A 221 -8.15 -0.29 14.02
N ASP A 222 -9.39 -0.80 13.87
CA ASP A 222 -9.60 -2.01 13.08
C ASP A 222 -9.10 -1.78 11.65
N THR A 223 -8.32 -2.74 11.16
CA THR A 223 -7.58 -2.57 9.91
C THR A 223 -8.05 -3.59 8.89
N ALA A 224 -8.62 -3.12 7.79
CA ALA A 224 -8.81 -3.94 6.61
C ALA A 224 -7.51 -3.97 5.79
N ASN A 225 -7.03 -5.17 5.50
CA ASN A 225 -5.87 -5.39 4.65
C ASN A 225 -6.01 -6.71 3.88
N LYS A 226 -5.04 -7.03 3.02
CA LYS A 226 -5.04 -8.23 2.18
C LYS A 226 -5.37 -9.49 2.99
N ILE A 227 -6.24 -10.33 2.44
CA ILE A 227 -6.63 -11.62 3.03
C ILE A 227 -5.40 -12.41 3.47
N GLY A 228 -5.40 -12.87 4.72
CA GLY A 228 -4.25 -13.46 5.41
C GLY A 228 -3.67 -12.58 6.51
N THR A 229 -3.94 -11.27 6.48
CA THR A 229 -3.44 -10.32 7.49
C THR A 229 -3.98 -10.64 8.89
N TYR A 230 -5.29 -10.90 9.01
CA TYR A 230 -5.88 -11.28 10.29
C TYR A 230 -5.29 -12.58 10.84
N SER A 231 -5.10 -13.59 9.99
CA SER A 231 -4.47 -14.86 10.39
C SER A 231 -3.05 -14.65 10.90
N LEU A 232 -2.26 -13.79 10.26
CA LEU A 232 -0.93 -13.44 10.72
C LEU A 232 -0.95 -12.70 12.06
N ALA A 233 -1.93 -11.82 12.31
CA ALA A 233 -2.07 -11.13 13.58
C ALA A 233 -2.39 -12.09 14.74
N VAL A 234 -3.25 -13.09 14.48
CA VAL A 234 -3.55 -14.16 15.45
C VAL A 234 -2.29 -14.98 15.77
N LEU A 235 -1.55 -15.39 14.74
CA LEU A 235 -0.30 -16.14 14.92
C LEU A 235 0.76 -15.31 15.67
N ALA A 236 0.95 -14.05 15.27
CA ALA A 236 1.89 -13.15 15.94
C ALA A 236 1.56 -13.01 17.44
N ARG A 237 0.28 -12.80 17.77
CA ARG A 237 -0.19 -12.72 19.16
C ARG A 237 0.10 -14.00 19.94
N PHE A 238 -0.17 -15.17 19.36
CA PHE A 238 0.08 -16.47 20.00
C PHE A 238 1.57 -16.69 20.30
N HIS A 239 2.46 -16.28 19.39
CA HIS A 239 3.90 -16.44 19.53
C HIS A 239 4.61 -15.27 20.25
N GLY A 240 3.88 -14.25 20.68
CA GLY A 240 4.45 -13.06 21.33
C GLY A 240 5.30 -12.19 20.39
N ILE A 241 5.00 -12.19 19.10
CA ILE A 241 5.63 -11.36 18.06
C ILE A 241 4.79 -10.08 17.90
N LYS A 242 5.46 -8.93 17.74
CA LYS A 242 4.76 -7.64 17.57
C LYS A 242 4.02 -7.58 16.24
N PHE A 243 2.86 -6.94 16.21
CA PHE A 243 2.08 -6.73 14.99
C PHE A 243 1.95 -5.23 14.67
N ILE A 244 2.52 -4.83 13.54
CA ILE A 244 2.66 -3.44 13.10
C ILE A 244 1.82 -3.23 11.85
N VAL A 245 0.97 -2.20 11.88
CA VAL A 245 0.29 -1.69 10.68
C VAL A 245 0.95 -0.40 10.23
N ALA A 246 1.41 -0.34 8.99
CA ALA A 246 2.00 0.84 8.37
C ALA A 246 1.03 1.44 7.35
N ALA A 247 0.50 2.62 7.63
CA ALA A 247 -0.53 3.25 6.82
C ALA A 247 -0.40 4.78 6.84
N PRO A 248 -0.48 5.46 5.69
CA PRO A 248 -0.57 6.92 5.68
C PRO A 248 -1.88 7.39 6.32
N THR A 249 -1.91 8.62 6.84
CA THR A 249 -3.15 9.20 7.40
C THR A 249 -4.30 9.23 6.38
N THR A 250 -4.00 9.26 5.07
CA THR A 250 -5.02 9.19 4.00
C THR A 250 -5.76 7.86 3.94
N SER A 251 -5.18 6.79 4.49
CA SER A 251 -5.82 5.47 4.62
C SER A 251 -6.67 5.35 5.90
N ILE A 252 -6.72 6.38 6.75
CA ILE A 252 -7.49 6.39 7.99
C ILE A 252 -8.88 6.99 7.76
N ASP A 253 -9.90 6.17 7.98
CA ASP A 253 -11.31 6.50 7.84
C ASP A 253 -11.95 6.70 9.22
N LEU A 254 -11.95 7.94 9.70
CA LEU A 254 -12.56 8.31 10.99
C LEU A 254 -14.09 8.28 10.98
N LYS A 255 -14.74 8.17 9.81
CA LYS A 255 -16.20 8.11 9.70
C LYS A 255 -16.71 6.71 10.00
N THR A 256 -15.97 5.69 9.58
CA THR A 256 -16.30 4.30 9.87
C THR A 256 -15.89 3.98 11.32
N GLU A 257 -16.84 3.53 12.14
CA GLU A 257 -16.58 3.39 13.58
C GLU A 257 -15.74 2.17 13.94
N THR A 258 -16.06 1.03 13.32
CA THR A 258 -15.43 -0.27 13.58
C THR A 258 -15.34 -1.09 12.32
N GLY A 259 -14.49 -2.12 12.33
CA GLY A 259 -14.22 -2.98 11.18
C GLY A 259 -15.44 -3.73 10.65
N LYS A 260 -16.49 -3.90 11.47
CA LYS A 260 -17.75 -4.56 11.07
C LYS A 260 -18.47 -3.85 9.93
N PHE A 261 -18.22 -2.55 9.76
CA PHE A 261 -18.86 -1.72 8.76
C PHE A 261 -18.08 -1.66 7.44
N ILE A 262 -16.91 -2.30 7.38
CA ILE A 262 -16.13 -2.40 6.15
C ILE A 262 -16.75 -3.44 5.24
N LYS A 263 -17.10 -3.03 4.01
CA LYS A 263 -17.57 -3.95 2.98
C LYS A 263 -16.38 -4.68 2.35
N ILE A 264 -16.28 -5.98 2.56
CA ILE A 264 -15.21 -6.80 2.00
C ILE A 264 -15.49 -7.13 0.53
N GLU A 265 -14.54 -6.76 -0.34
CA GLU A 265 -14.57 -7.10 -1.75
C GLU A 265 -14.50 -8.63 -1.92
N GLN A 266 -15.53 -9.21 -2.54
CA GLN A 266 -15.53 -10.61 -3.00
C GLN A 266 -15.12 -10.66 -4.46
N ARG A 267 -14.20 -11.55 -4.80
CA ARG A 267 -13.67 -11.68 -6.16
C ARG A 267 -14.08 -12.98 -6.83
N LYS A 268 -13.84 -13.02 -8.15
CA LYS A 268 -14.19 -14.16 -9.00
C LYS A 268 -13.48 -15.43 -8.53
N LYS A 269 -14.15 -16.57 -8.62
CA LYS A 269 -13.58 -17.86 -8.20
C LYS A 269 -12.37 -18.28 -9.02
N GLU A 270 -12.32 -17.87 -10.29
CA GLU A 270 -11.25 -18.21 -11.23
C GLU A 270 -9.90 -17.62 -10.82
N GLU A 271 -9.90 -16.55 -10.04
CA GLU A 271 -8.67 -15.97 -9.51
C GLU A 271 -8.05 -16.84 -8.41
N LEU A 272 -8.89 -17.61 -7.70
CA LEU A 272 -8.43 -18.63 -6.76
C LEU A 272 -8.14 -19.95 -7.48
N SER A 273 -9.01 -20.42 -8.37
CA SER A 273 -8.91 -21.76 -8.97
C SER A 273 -7.92 -21.86 -10.14
N GLN A 274 -7.39 -20.73 -10.63
CA GLN A 274 -6.46 -20.68 -11.75
C GLN A 274 -5.34 -19.69 -11.47
N ILE A 275 -4.17 -19.92 -12.07
CA ILE A 275 -3.02 -19.02 -11.99
C ILE A 275 -2.46 -18.78 -13.40
N SER A 276 -1.92 -17.58 -13.62
CA SER A 276 -1.22 -17.23 -14.86
C SER A 276 0.16 -16.68 -14.54
N GLY A 277 1.16 -17.09 -15.32
CA GLY A 277 2.53 -16.65 -15.15
C GLY A 277 3.42 -17.01 -16.33
N PRO A 278 4.64 -16.46 -16.37
CA PRO A 278 5.61 -16.79 -17.41
C PRO A 278 6.00 -18.27 -17.30
N VAL A 279 6.27 -18.89 -18.44
CA VAL A 279 6.66 -20.30 -18.50
C VAL A 279 8.08 -20.48 -17.97
N VAL A 280 8.28 -21.50 -17.14
CA VAL A 280 9.61 -21.97 -16.73
C VAL A 280 10.04 -23.05 -17.71
N LEU A 281 11.16 -22.84 -18.38
CA LEU A 281 11.74 -23.78 -19.35
C LEU A 281 12.40 -24.97 -18.63
N PRO A 282 12.68 -26.10 -19.33
CA PRO A 282 13.31 -27.27 -18.71
C PRO A 282 14.66 -27.02 -18.04
N ASP A 283 15.37 -25.96 -18.42
CA ASP A 283 16.63 -25.52 -17.81
C ASP A 283 16.46 -24.64 -16.57
N GLY A 284 15.20 -24.36 -16.16
CA GLY A 284 14.86 -23.51 -15.02
C GLY A 284 14.80 -22.02 -15.34
N SER A 285 15.14 -21.59 -16.56
CA SER A 285 15.00 -20.19 -16.98
C SER A 285 13.54 -19.80 -17.19
N VAL A 286 13.24 -18.50 -17.09
CA VAL A 286 11.88 -17.97 -17.20
C VAL A 286 11.71 -17.26 -18.55
N ASP A 287 10.80 -17.73 -19.39
CA ASP A 287 10.41 -17.03 -20.62
C ASP A 287 9.29 -16.02 -20.33
N VAL A 288 9.69 -14.74 -20.23
CA VAL A 288 8.76 -13.63 -19.96
C VAL A 288 7.84 -13.29 -21.13
N ASN A 289 8.12 -13.79 -22.33
CA ASN A 289 7.28 -13.58 -23.51
C ASN A 289 6.17 -14.62 -23.64
N GLN A 290 6.30 -15.75 -22.96
CA GLN A 290 5.31 -16.82 -22.97
C GLN A 290 4.62 -16.91 -21.60
N ASN A 291 3.33 -16.60 -21.54
CA ASN A 291 2.51 -16.82 -20.35
C ASN A 291 1.61 -18.05 -20.54
N ALA A 292 1.52 -18.90 -19.51
CA ALA A 292 0.56 -19.98 -19.44
C ALA A 292 -0.47 -19.71 -18.34
N ARG A 293 -1.69 -20.21 -18.54
CA ARG A 293 -2.74 -20.23 -17.51
C ARG A 293 -3.07 -21.67 -17.17
N VAL A 294 -2.97 -22.02 -15.90
CA VAL A 294 -3.17 -23.39 -15.42
C VAL A 294 -4.24 -23.44 -14.33
N ALA A 295 -4.95 -24.56 -14.28
CA ALA A 295 -5.88 -24.87 -13.20
C ALA A 295 -5.11 -25.37 -11.97
N ILE A 296 -5.44 -24.82 -10.80
CA ILE A 296 -4.86 -25.22 -9.50
C ILE A 296 -5.93 -25.74 -8.52
N ALA A 297 -7.16 -25.89 -9.00
CA ALA A 297 -8.27 -26.52 -8.31
C ALA A 297 -9.21 -27.19 -9.34
N ASP A 298 -10.13 -28.03 -8.89
CA ASP A 298 -11.25 -28.49 -9.73
C ASP A 298 -12.09 -27.28 -10.16
N GLN A 299 -12.43 -27.15 -11.44
CA GLN A 299 -13.11 -25.97 -11.97
C GLN A 299 -14.62 -25.93 -11.65
N HIS A 300 -15.18 -27.04 -11.19
CA HIS A 300 -16.58 -27.16 -10.81
C HIS A 300 -16.84 -26.76 -9.35
N ILE A 301 -15.80 -26.66 -8.51
CA ILE A 301 -15.96 -26.30 -7.09
C ILE A 301 -16.40 -24.84 -6.95
N ASN A 302 -17.21 -24.57 -5.92
CA ASN A 302 -17.50 -23.21 -5.48
C ASN A 302 -16.29 -22.65 -4.71
N ALA A 303 -16.07 -21.35 -4.77
CA ALA A 303 -14.97 -20.70 -4.04
C ALA A 303 -15.48 -19.51 -3.24
N TRP A 304 -14.97 -19.38 -2.02
CA TRP A 304 -15.05 -18.15 -1.24
C TRP A 304 -13.74 -17.41 -1.39
N ASN A 305 -13.76 -16.22 -2.00
CA ASN A 305 -12.57 -15.48 -2.39
C ASN A 305 -12.65 -14.00 -1.93
N PRO A 306 -12.64 -13.73 -0.61
CA PRO A 306 -12.52 -12.37 -0.11
C PRO A 306 -11.14 -11.81 -0.46
N ALA A 307 -11.08 -10.60 -1.00
CA ALA A 307 -9.80 -9.95 -1.29
C ALA A 307 -9.12 -9.37 -0.04
N PHE A 308 -9.86 -9.20 1.05
CA PHE A 308 -9.42 -8.56 2.28
C PHE A 308 -10.02 -9.28 3.49
N ASP A 309 -9.36 -9.16 4.63
CA ASP A 309 -9.92 -9.45 5.96
C ASP A 309 -9.76 -8.22 6.87
N VAL A 310 -10.30 -8.30 8.08
CA VAL A 310 -10.20 -7.23 9.09
C VAL A 310 -9.44 -7.77 10.28
N THR A 311 -8.31 -7.14 10.59
CA THR A 311 -7.58 -7.35 11.84
C THR A 311 -8.16 -6.46 12.93
N PRO A 312 -8.72 -7.04 14.01
CA PRO A 312 -9.21 -6.26 15.14
C PRO A 312 -8.06 -5.48 15.81
N PHE A 313 -8.33 -4.25 16.22
CA PHE A 313 -7.31 -3.38 16.84
C PHE A 313 -6.66 -4.01 18.08
N ALA A 314 -7.37 -4.91 18.78
CA ALA A 314 -6.84 -5.67 19.91
C ALA A 314 -5.57 -6.48 19.58
N LEU A 315 -5.40 -6.91 18.33
CA LEU A 315 -4.23 -7.68 17.86
C LEU A 315 -3.11 -6.81 17.28
N ILE A 316 -3.28 -5.48 17.22
CA ILE A 316 -2.31 -4.55 16.66
C ILE A 316 -1.54 -3.88 17.79
N ASP A 317 -0.20 -3.94 17.79
CA ASP A 317 0.62 -3.27 18.81
C ASP A 317 0.79 -1.78 18.51
N VAL A 318 0.90 -1.41 17.23
CA VAL A 318 1.14 -0.03 16.79
C VAL A 318 0.61 0.20 15.37
N ILE A 319 0.11 1.42 15.14
CA ILE A 319 -0.21 1.95 13.81
C ILE A 319 0.81 3.04 13.50
N VAL A 320 1.60 2.87 12.44
CA VAL A 320 2.66 3.80 12.02
C VAL A 320 2.17 4.63 10.85
N THR A 321 2.22 5.95 11.01
CA THR A 321 1.87 6.93 9.98
C THR A 321 3.04 7.90 9.75
N GLU A 322 2.89 8.82 8.80
CA GLU A 322 3.87 9.90 8.61
C GLU A 322 3.89 10.94 9.75
N LYS A 323 2.98 10.81 10.72
CA LYS A 323 2.92 11.65 11.92
C LYS A 323 3.58 10.99 13.14
N GLY A 324 3.97 9.72 13.03
CA GLY A 324 4.60 8.95 14.09
C GLY A 324 3.97 7.59 14.31
N SER A 325 4.41 6.95 15.39
CA SER A 325 3.97 5.62 15.81
C SER A 325 2.89 5.75 16.90
N ILE A 326 1.68 5.31 16.60
CA ILE A 326 0.50 5.44 17.46
C ILE A 326 0.32 4.14 18.23
N THR A 327 0.42 4.21 19.55
CA THR A 327 0.18 3.08 20.46
C THR A 327 -1.16 3.24 21.18
N LYS A 328 -1.61 2.16 21.81
CA LYS A 328 -2.83 2.18 22.64
C LYS A 328 -2.61 3.02 23.89
N ASN A 329 -3.66 3.75 24.29
CA ASN A 329 -3.71 4.46 25.57
C ASN A 329 -3.85 3.48 26.77
N SER A 330 -3.96 4.02 27.98
CA SER A 330 -4.15 3.25 29.22
C SER A 330 -5.38 2.33 29.19
N ASP A 331 -6.40 2.69 28.41
CA ASP A 331 -7.64 1.92 28.27
C ASP A 331 -7.56 0.87 27.15
N GLY A 332 -6.41 0.71 26.52
CA GLY A 332 -6.19 -0.27 25.46
C GLY A 332 -6.73 0.13 24.07
N ASN A 333 -7.06 1.41 23.86
CA ASN A 333 -7.64 1.93 22.62
C ASN A 333 -6.66 2.84 21.86
N PHE A 334 -6.75 2.87 20.54
CA PHE A 334 -6.08 3.89 19.73
C PHE A 334 -6.90 5.19 19.73
N ASP A 335 -6.22 6.34 19.80
CA ASP A 335 -6.81 7.66 19.54
C ASP A 335 -6.33 8.18 18.18
N LEU A 336 -7.09 7.85 17.14
CA LEU A 336 -6.79 8.26 15.76
C LEU A 336 -7.35 9.66 15.43
N THR A 337 -7.90 10.39 16.39
CA THR A 337 -8.45 11.74 16.12
C THR A 337 -7.41 12.84 16.21
N ARG A 338 -6.23 12.53 16.77
CA ARG A 338 -5.14 13.48 17.05
C ARG A 338 -4.06 13.52 15.96
N ILE A 339 -4.28 12.86 14.84
CA ILE A 339 -3.29 12.61 13.75
C ILE A 339 -3.67 13.30 12.45
#